data_AF-A0A2P8VVZ5-F1
#
_entry.id   AF-A0A2P8VVZ5-F1
#
_cell.length_a   1.000
_cell.length_b   1.000
_cell.length_c   1.000
_cell.angle_alpha   90.00
_cell.angle_beta   90.00
_cell.angle_gamma   90.00
#
_symmetry.space_group_name_H-M   'P 1'
#
loop_
_entity.id
_entity.type
_entity.pdbx_description
1 polymer ?
#
loop_
_entity_poly.entity_id
_entity_poly.type
_entity_poly.pdbx_seq_one_letter_code
_entity_poly.pdbx_strand_id
1 'polypeptide(L)' 'MTAKHEVAIAILYRDDQYLMQLRDDIPGILFPGCWAFFGGHLDPGEDADTAIYRELAEEICYQAPHLELFSRVEEG' A
#
# COMPACT_ATOMS: atom_id res chain seq x y z
N MET A 1 -21.95 11.72 -6.42
CA MET A 1 -21.54 10.47 -5.76
C MET A 1 -20.05 10.33 -6.04
N THR A 2 -19.19 10.82 -5.16
CA THR A 2 -17.76 10.51 -5.24
C THR A 2 -17.59 9.03 -4.95
N ALA A 3 -16.88 8.30 -5.81
CA ALA A 3 -16.58 6.90 -5.55
C ALA A 3 -15.79 6.79 -4.24
N LYS A 4 -16.17 5.85 -3.38
CA LYS A 4 -15.39 5.54 -2.17
C LYS A 4 -14.12 4.84 -2.66
N HIS A 5 -12.98 5.49 -2.49
CA HIS A 5 -11.69 4.91 -2.88
C HIS A 5 -11.17 4.09 -1.71
N GLU A 6 -11.16 2.76 -1.89
CA GLU A 6 -10.51 1.85 -0.94
C GLU A 6 -9.04 1.70 -1.32
N VAL A 7 -8.18 1.68 -0.30
CA VAL A 7 -6.73 1.57 -0.44
C VAL A 7 -6.26 0.49 0.53
N ALA A 8 -5.34 -0.35 0.08
CA ALA A 8 -4.63 -1.28 0.94
C ALA A 8 -3.16 -0.88 1.03
N ILE A 9 -2.60 -0.92 2.25
CA ILE A 9 -1.22 -0.55 2.54
C ILE A 9 -0.50 -1.72 3.23
N ALA A 10 0.66 -2.10 2.72
CA ALA A 10 1.51 -3.15 3.28
C ALA A 10 2.55 -2.57 4.25
N ILE A 11 2.53 -3.04 5.49
CA ILE A 11 3.56 -2.73 6.49
C ILE A 11 4.52 -3.92 6.55
N LEU A 12 5.69 -3.77 5.92
CA LEU A 12 6.74 -4.79 5.94
C LEU A 12 7.64 -4.57 7.17
N TYR A 13 7.59 -5.53 8.09
CA TYR A 13 8.29 -5.48 9.37
C TYR A 13 9.26 -6.66 9.54
N ARG A 14 10.46 -6.39 10.03
CA ARG A 14 11.45 -7.39 10.43
C ARG A 14 12.42 -6.80 11.44
N ASP A 15 12.73 -7.55 12.51
CA ASP A 15 13.78 -7.21 13.48
C ASP A 15 13.71 -5.76 14.03
N ASP A 16 12.53 -5.34 14.49
CA ASP A 16 12.25 -3.97 14.99
C ASP A 16 12.39 -2.85 13.93
N GLN A 17 12.42 -3.22 12.65
CA GLN A 17 12.57 -2.29 11.53
C GLN A 17 11.38 -2.38 10.57
N TYR A 18 11.06 -1.25 9.97
CA TYR A 18 10.04 -1.11 8.93
C TYR A 18 10.69 -0.76 7.61
N LEU A 19 10.28 -1.43 6.53
CA LEU A 19 10.63 -1.02 5.18
C LEU A 19 9.63 0.03 4.70
N MET A 20 10.15 1.15 4.21
CA MET A 20 9.38 2.25 3.63
C MET A 20 9.98 2.62 2.27
N GLN A 21 9.20 3.28 1.43
CA GLN A 21 9.65 3.88 0.18
C GLN A 21 9.66 5.39 0.27
N LEU A 22 10.73 6.02 -0.23
CA LEU A 22 10.80 7.46 -0.43
C LEU A 22 10.20 7.76 -1.81
N ARG A 23 9.07 8.45 -1.85
CA ARG A 23 8.36 8.76 -3.09
C ARG A 23 9.15 9.80 -3.91
N ASP A 24 9.03 9.71 -5.23
CA ASP A 24 9.66 10.66 -6.14
C ASP A 24 9.26 12.10 -5.80
N ASP A 25 10.20 13.03 -5.83
CA ASP A 25 9.92 14.45 -5.58
C ASP A 25 9.60 15.16 -6.90
N ILE A 26 8.47 14.77 -7.51
CA ILE A 26 8.00 15.31 -8.79
C ILE A 26 6.61 15.96 -8.65
N PRO A 27 6.36 17.11 -9.30
CA PRO A 27 5.03 17.72 -9.31
C PRO A 27 3.97 16.78 -9.91
N GLY A 28 2.83 16.65 -9.25
CA GLY A 28 1.66 15.93 -9.76
C GLY A 28 1.43 14.55 -9.14
N ILE A 29 2.40 14.00 -8.38
CA ILE A 29 2.14 12.82 -7.54
C ILE A 29 1.61 13.23 -6.17
N LEU A 30 0.80 12.37 -5.55
CA LEU A 30 0.38 12.57 -4.16
C LEU A 30 1.59 12.40 -3.23
N PHE A 31 1.76 13.34 -2.30
CA PHE A 31 2.81 13.37 -1.27
C PHE A 31 4.24 13.18 -1.84
N PRO A 32 4.72 14.09 -2.71
CA PRO A 32 6.07 14.00 -3.27
C PRO A 32 7.14 14.15 -2.18
N GLY A 33 8.26 13.43 -2.32
CA GLY A 33 9.39 13.48 -1.38
C GLY A 33 9.10 12.96 0.03
N CYS A 34 7.93 12.35 0.27
CA CYS A 34 7.55 11.80 1.57
C CYS A 34 7.85 10.30 1.65
N TRP A 35 8.19 9.82 2.85
CA TRP A 35 8.25 8.39 3.14
C TRP A 35 6.84 7.81 3.28
N ALA A 36 6.60 6.68 2.63
CA ALA A 36 5.34 5.95 2.67
C ALA A 36 5.58 4.43 2.77
N PHE A 37 4.56 3.70 3.15
CA PHE A 37 4.50 2.26 2.96
C PHE A 37 4.07 1.91 1.53
N PHE A 38 4.22 0.63 1.17
CA PHE A 38 3.86 0.10 -0.15
C PHE A 38 2.36 -0.16 -0.25
N GLY A 39 1.83 -0.19 -1.46
CA GLY A 39 0.41 -0.46 -1.71
C GLY A 39 -0.29 0.68 -2.45
N GLY A 40 -1.59 0.51 -2.65
CA GLY A 40 -2.33 1.32 -3.59
C GLY A 40 -3.83 1.12 -3.52
N HIS A 41 -4.52 1.69 -4.52
CA HIS A 41 -5.96 1.58 -4.65
C HIS A 41 -6.34 0.14 -4.97
N LEU A 42 -7.49 -0.28 -4.46
CA LEU A 42 -8.11 -1.53 -4.88
C LEU A 42 -8.74 -1.34 -6.27
N ASP A 43 -8.53 -2.32 -7.14
CA ASP A 43 -9.28 -2.42 -8.39
C ASP A 43 -10.75 -2.81 -8.14
N PRO A 44 -11.68 -2.53 -9.09
CA PRO A 44 -13.09 -2.87 -8.92
C PRO A 44 -13.32 -4.37 -8.67
N GLY A 45 -13.75 -4.71 -7.45
CA GLY A 45 -14.01 -6.09 -7.02
C GLY A 45 -12.77 -6.84 -6.53
N GLU A 46 -11.61 -6.18 -6.47
CA GLU A 46 -10.40 -6.70 -5.85
C GLU A 46 -10.54 -6.67 -4.32
N ASP A 47 -10.07 -7.71 -3.64
CA ASP A 47 -9.95 -7.70 -2.18
C ASP A 47 -8.58 -7.12 -1.75
N ALA A 48 -8.49 -6.68 -0.49
CA ALA A 48 -7.30 -5.99 0.01
C ALA A 48 -6.02 -6.86 -0.05
N ASP A 49 -6.11 -8.16 0.18
CA ASP A 49 -4.94 -9.04 0.17
C ASP A 49 -4.43 -9.20 -1.27
N THR A 50 -5.34 -9.43 -2.22
CA THR A 50 -5.01 -9.50 -3.65
C THR A 50 -4.33 -8.21 -4.12
N ALA A 51 -4.86 -7.04 -3.73
CA ALA A 51 -4.26 -5.75 -4.07
C ALA A 51 -2.82 -5.64 -3.51
N ILE A 52 -2.59 -6.02 -2.24
CA ILE A 52 -1.25 -5.98 -1.65
C ILE A 52 -0.27 -6.92 -2.36
N TYR A 53 -0.66 -8.14 -2.70
CA TYR A 53 0.24 -9.05 -3.42
C TYR A 53 0.63 -8.51 -4.78
N ARG A 54 -0.31 -7.89 -5.52
CA ARG A 54 -0.04 -7.22 -6.80
C ARG A 54 0.92 -6.04 -6.64
N GLU A 55 0.61 -5.11 -5.74
CA GLU A 55 1.42 -3.90 -5.52
C GLU A 55 2.85 -4.23 -5.07
N LEU A 56 3.03 -5.18 -4.15
CA LEU A 56 4.38 -5.62 -3.72
C LEU A 56 5.19 -6.25 -4.87
N ALA A 57 4.51 -6.97 -5.77
CA ALA A 57 5.15 -7.54 -6.95
C ALA A 57 5.56 -6.45 -7.96
N GLU A 58 4.72 -5.44 -8.17
CA GLU A 58 4.95 -4.35 -9.12
C GLU A 58 5.98 -3.33 -8.62
N GLU A 59 5.88 -2.89 -7.37
CA GLU A 59 6.72 -1.82 -6.82
C GLU A 59 8.13 -2.30 -6.47
N ILE A 60 8.27 -3.51 -5.91
CA ILE A 60 9.54 -3.99 -5.35
C ILE A 60 9.89 -5.45 -5.70
N CYS A 61 9.16 -6.07 -6.63
CA CYS A 61 9.38 -7.47 -7.05
C CYS A 61 9.36 -8.46 -5.87
N TYR A 62 8.56 -8.19 -4.84
CA TYR A 62 8.51 -9.00 -3.62
C TYR A 62 7.23 -9.83 -3.55
N GLN A 63 7.38 -11.10 -3.16
CA GLN A 63 6.28 -12.02 -2.91
C GLN A 63 6.20 -12.28 -1.41
N ALA A 64 5.27 -11.62 -0.72
CA ALA A 64 5.06 -11.83 0.71
C ALA A 64 4.58 -13.27 0.96
N PRO A 65 5.14 -14.00 1.95
CA PRO A 65 4.74 -15.37 2.22
C PRO A 65 3.41 -15.47 2.97
N HIS A 66 3.05 -14.43 3.73
CA HIS A 66 1.77 -14.29 4.41
C HIS A 66 1.46 -12.81 4.62
N LEU A 67 0.18 -12.49 4.79
CA LEU A 67 -0.32 -11.19 5.21
C LEU A 67 -1.17 -11.37 6.47
N GLU A 68 -1.08 -10.40 7.38
CA GLU A 68 -1.92 -10.31 8.56
C GLU A 68 -2.55 -8.92 8.61
N LEU A 69 -3.86 -8.86 8.86
CA LEU A 69 -4.57 -7.58 8.97
C LEU A 69 -4.09 -6.83 10.20
N PHE A 70 -3.41 -5.71 9.99
CA PHE A 70 -3.02 -4.80 11.07
C PHE A 70 -4.21 -3.97 11.56
N SER A 71 -4.93 -3.31 10.65
CA SER A 71 -6.10 -2.51 10.96
C SER A 71 -6.93 -2.24 9.70
N ARG A 72 -8.25 -2.07 9.87
CA ARG A 72 -9.14 -1.49 8.87
C ARG A 72 -9.71 -0.20 9.45
N VAL A 73 -9.51 0.90 8.73
CA VAL A 73 -10.03 2.21 9.12
C VAL A 73 -11.11 2.61 8.14
N GLU A 74 -12.29 2.94 8.65
CA GLU A 74 -13.40 3.45 7.85
C GLU A 74 -13.62 4.91 8.23
N GLU A 75 -13.56 5.82 7.25
CA GLU A 75 -14.04 7.18 7.46
C GLU A 75 -15.58 7.16 7.49
N GLY A 76 -16.14 7.63 8.61
CA GLY A 76 -17.58 7.70 8.88
C GLY A 76 -18.27 8.92 8.29
#